data_AF-A0A061EZA0-F1
#
_entry.id   AF-A0A061EZA0-F1
#
_cell.length_a   1.000
_cell.length_b   1.000
_cell.length_c   1.000
_cell.angle_alpha   90.00
_cell.angle_beta   90.00
_cell.angle_gamma   90.00
#
_symmetry.space_group_name_H-M   'P 1'
#
loop_
_entity.id
_entity.type
_entity.pdbx_description
1 polymer ?
#
loop_
_entity_poly.entity_id
_entity_poly.type
_entity_poly.pdbx_seq_one_letter_code
_entity_poly.pdbx_strand_id
1 'polypeptide(L)'
;MHGHLSQDTQVAVPAAVIWDVYGTLELGRLVNKLLGDVIGSVEVIEGDGGVGTLIKVTFRPGSPVDGYMIEKFTKVDDENRVKETEIVEGGYKALGRRKMRGHLSQDTAVEVPAAVIWDVYRGLQLGKLADELLGDVVGKVEVVQGDGGVGTIVKVTFPPGTPGPGYMKERITIIDDEIRLKEAETIEGGFKDVGFDVYRMRLQILEKDAESSIVRSSVDYEIDDKLQELASQATTKPMEILAEVVGKYLKEKLNSTK
;
A
#
# COMPACT_ATOMS: atom_id res chain seq x y z
N MET A 1 15.41 15.93 6.45
CA MET A 1 15.64 17.39 6.44
C MET A 1 14.85 17.97 7.60
N HIS A 2 15.49 18.58 8.59
CA HIS A 2 14.78 19.23 9.71
C HIS A 2 14.67 20.73 9.40
N GLY A 3 13.45 21.24 9.29
CA GLY A 3 13.17 22.68 9.16
C GLY A 3 12.71 23.24 10.51
N HIS A 4 13.04 24.50 10.78
CA HIS A 4 12.53 25.25 11.94
C HIS A 4 11.70 26.42 11.43
N LEU A 5 10.45 26.52 11.88
CA LEU A 5 9.55 27.63 11.59
C LEU A 5 9.21 28.31 12.92
N SER A 6 9.37 29.64 12.99
CA SER A 6 8.94 30.45 14.14
C SER A 6 8.08 31.62 13.66
N GLN A 7 7.11 32.00 14.49
CA GLN A 7 6.28 33.18 14.28
C GLN A 7 6.11 33.93 15.59
N ASP A 8 6.41 35.23 15.58
CA ASP A 8 6.17 36.12 16.71
C ASP A 8 4.90 36.93 16.45
N THR A 9 3.98 36.94 17.43
CA THR A 9 2.75 37.72 17.37
C THR A 9 2.70 38.68 18.55
N GLN A 10 2.66 39.98 18.28
CA GLN A 10 2.53 41.00 19.31
C GLN A 10 1.07 41.05 19.81
N VAL A 11 0.89 41.03 21.14
CA VAL A 11 -0.42 41.12 21.79
C VAL A 11 -0.45 42.27 22.80
N ALA A 12 -1.60 42.93 22.92
CA ALA A 12 -1.77 44.13 23.75
C ALA A 12 -2.10 43.81 25.23
N VAL A 13 -1.49 42.77 25.79
CA VAL A 13 -1.70 42.32 27.17
C VAL A 13 -0.37 41.87 27.80
N PRO A 14 -0.23 41.91 29.14
CA PRO A 14 0.97 41.45 29.81
C PRO A 14 1.27 39.97 29.56
N ALA A 15 2.54 39.61 29.50
CA ALA A 15 2.97 38.22 29.25
C ALA A 15 2.42 37.21 30.27
N ALA A 16 2.25 37.61 31.54
CA ALA A 16 1.64 36.75 32.56
C ALA A 16 0.18 36.38 32.23
N VAL A 17 -0.60 37.34 31.72
CA VAL A 17 -2.00 37.13 31.36
C VAL A 17 -2.13 36.15 30.19
N ILE A 18 -1.24 36.26 29.20
CA ILE A 18 -1.21 35.32 28.07
C ILE A 18 -0.74 33.95 28.52
N TRP A 19 0.24 33.89 29.43
CA TRP A 19 0.75 32.63 29.93
C TRP A 19 -0.30 31.85 30.73
N ASP A 20 -1.12 32.51 31.55
CA ASP A 20 -2.22 31.84 32.26
C ASP A 20 -3.19 31.12 31.30
N VAL A 21 -3.29 31.60 30.05
CA VAL A 21 -4.07 30.95 29.00
C VAL A 21 -3.25 29.85 28.29
N TYR A 22 -2.09 30.20 27.74
CA TYR A 22 -1.31 29.31 26.87
C TYR A 22 -0.51 28.25 27.61
N GLY A 23 -0.08 28.53 28.84
CA GLY A 23 0.65 27.60 29.70
C GLY A 23 -0.26 26.54 30.33
N THR A 24 -1.58 26.74 30.30
CA THR A 24 -2.55 25.86 30.98
C THR A 24 -3.54 25.22 29.99
N LEU A 25 -4.52 24.49 30.55
CA LEU A 25 -5.65 23.93 29.80
C LEU A 25 -6.70 24.97 29.42
N GLU A 26 -6.58 26.22 29.88
CA GLU A 26 -7.56 27.28 29.60
C GLU A 26 -7.62 27.61 28.11
N LEU A 27 -6.50 27.53 27.38
CA LEU A 27 -6.49 27.68 25.92
C LEU A 27 -7.46 26.70 25.25
N GLY A 28 -7.47 25.42 25.66
CA GLY A 28 -8.37 24.43 25.09
C GLY A 28 -9.85 24.77 25.34
N ARG A 29 -10.17 25.25 26.54
CA ARG A 29 -11.53 25.71 26.89
C ARG A 29 -11.95 26.93 26.07
N LEU A 30 -11.05 27.89 25.90
CA LEU A 30 -11.29 29.08 25.07
C LEU A 30 -11.44 28.72 23.60
N VAL A 31 -10.64 27.78 23.07
CA VAL A 31 -10.81 27.26 21.70
C VAL A 31 -12.20 26.67 21.53
N ASN A 32 -12.66 25.81 22.45
CA ASN A 32 -14.02 25.25 22.38
C ASN A 32 -15.09 26.34 22.40
N LYS A 33 -14.92 27.35 23.26
CA LYS A 33 -15.91 28.41 23.47
C LYS A 33 -15.95 29.43 22.33
N LEU A 34 -14.80 29.81 21.80
CA LEU A 34 -14.65 30.95 20.87
C LEU A 34 -14.38 30.52 19.44
N LEU A 35 -13.70 29.40 19.25
CA LEU A 35 -13.22 28.91 17.97
C LEU A 35 -13.74 27.51 17.64
N GLY A 36 -14.75 27.02 18.38
CA GLY A 36 -15.31 25.70 18.14
C GLY A 36 -15.92 25.57 16.73
N ASP A 37 -16.36 26.70 16.17
CA ASP A 37 -16.84 26.79 14.80
C ASP A 37 -15.75 26.77 13.73
N VAL A 38 -14.53 27.13 14.09
CA VAL A 38 -13.40 27.31 13.18
C VAL A 38 -12.47 26.11 13.21
N ILE A 39 -12.06 25.69 14.42
CA ILE A 39 -11.08 24.64 14.63
C ILE A 39 -11.77 23.30 14.89
N GLY A 40 -12.80 23.26 15.73
CA GLY A 40 -13.50 22.04 16.14
C GLY A 40 -13.58 21.91 17.67
N SER A 41 -13.02 20.85 18.26
CA SER A 41 -13.02 20.66 19.72
C SER A 41 -11.63 20.31 20.28
N VAL A 42 -11.42 20.62 21.55
CA VAL A 42 -10.25 20.27 22.36
C VAL A 42 -10.73 19.56 23.61
N GLU A 43 -10.24 18.36 23.83
CA GLU A 43 -10.59 17.51 24.96
C GLU A 43 -9.32 17.10 25.71
N VAL A 44 -9.35 17.12 27.04
CA VAL A 44 -8.25 16.58 27.85
C VAL A 44 -8.47 15.09 27.99
N ILE A 45 -7.53 14.29 27.50
CA ILE A 45 -7.57 12.83 27.58
C ILE A 45 -7.03 12.38 28.94
N GLU A 46 -5.90 12.96 29.34
CA GLU A 46 -5.17 12.62 30.56
C GLU A 46 -4.35 13.83 31.04
N GLY A 47 -4.24 14.00 32.36
CA GLY A 47 -3.40 15.03 32.98
C GLY A 47 -4.15 16.28 33.41
N ASP A 48 -3.41 17.20 34.03
CA ASP A 48 -3.90 18.40 34.71
C ASP A 48 -3.43 19.71 34.07
N GLY A 49 -2.69 19.64 32.97
CA GLY A 49 -2.05 20.78 32.31
C GLY A 49 -0.55 20.83 32.48
N GLY A 50 0.05 19.99 33.34
CA GLY A 50 1.50 19.84 33.47
C GLY A 50 2.14 18.95 32.40
N VAL A 51 3.43 18.68 32.56
CA VAL A 51 4.19 17.76 31.69
C VAL A 51 3.56 16.37 31.72
N GLY A 52 3.37 15.77 30.54
CA GLY A 52 2.72 14.47 30.37
C GLY A 52 1.25 14.55 30.00
N THR A 53 0.61 15.71 30.17
CA THR A 53 -0.80 15.93 29.78
C THR A 53 -1.02 15.62 28.31
N LEU A 54 -2.09 14.89 28.01
CA LEU A 54 -2.55 14.54 26.67
C LEU A 54 -3.85 15.28 26.36
N ILE A 55 -3.87 16.01 25.25
CA ILE A 55 -5.06 16.65 24.72
C ILE A 55 -5.38 16.12 23.32
N LYS A 56 -6.67 15.92 23.04
CA LYS A 56 -7.20 15.60 21.72
C LYS A 56 -7.76 16.86 21.09
N VAL A 57 -7.26 17.24 19.92
CA VAL A 57 -7.84 18.29 19.09
C VAL A 57 -8.57 17.62 17.92
N THR A 58 -9.88 17.75 17.87
CA THR A 58 -10.71 17.24 16.77
C THR A 58 -11.01 18.38 15.81
N PHE A 59 -10.71 18.18 14.53
CA PHE A 59 -10.91 19.16 13.48
C PHE A 59 -12.25 18.99 12.78
N ARG A 60 -12.79 20.08 12.26
CA ARG A 60 -14.00 20.03 11.43
C ARG A 60 -13.73 19.46 10.04
N PRO A 61 -14.75 18.84 9.40
CA PRO A 61 -14.69 18.49 7.98
C PRO A 61 -14.32 19.71 7.12
N GLY A 62 -13.36 19.56 6.22
CA GLY A 62 -12.84 20.65 5.37
C GLY A 62 -11.62 21.39 5.93
N SER A 63 -11.18 21.08 7.16
CA SER A 63 -9.88 21.51 7.69
C SER A 63 -8.72 20.93 6.85
N PRO A 64 -7.60 21.66 6.67
CA PRO A 64 -6.37 21.11 6.07
C PRO A 64 -5.78 19.92 6.83
N VAL A 65 -6.14 19.78 8.10
CA VAL A 65 -5.79 18.65 8.96
C VAL A 65 -7.06 17.84 9.19
N ASP A 66 -7.07 16.60 8.70
CA ASP A 66 -8.26 15.74 8.73
C ASP A 66 -8.37 14.93 10.03
N GLY A 67 -9.60 14.74 10.51
CA GLY A 67 -9.91 13.98 11.71
C GLY A 67 -9.49 14.69 13.00
N TYR A 68 -8.49 14.14 13.69
CA TYR A 68 -8.04 14.64 14.99
C TYR A 68 -6.51 14.52 15.12
N MET A 69 -5.94 15.20 16.11
CA MET A 69 -4.59 14.96 16.61
C MET A 69 -4.58 14.83 18.12
N ILE A 70 -3.65 14.05 18.66
CA ILE A 70 -3.36 13.98 20.09
C ILE A 70 -2.00 14.63 20.31
N GLU A 71 -1.95 15.61 21.20
CA GLU A 71 -0.72 16.28 21.60
C GLU A 71 -0.37 15.93 23.04
N LYS A 72 0.93 15.72 23.28
CA LYS A 72 1.51 15.52 24.61
C LYS A 72 2.33 16.74 25.01
N PHE A 73 2.14 17.23 26.24
CA PHE A 73 2.99 18.28 26.77
C PHE A 73 4.32 17.67 27.23
N THR A 74 5.41 18.03 26.56
CA THR A 74 6.75 17.50 26.85
C THR A 74 7.51 18.41 27.81
N LYS A 75 7.16 19.69 27.86
CA LYS A 75 7.71 20.67 28.79
C LYS A 75 6.68 21.76 29.09
N VAL A 76 6.59 22.14 30.36
CA VAL A 76 5.87 23.34 30.82
C VAL A 76 6.78 24.03 31.83
N ASP A 77 7.23 25.23 31.52
CA ASP A 77 8.17 26.03 32.31
C ASP A 77 7.53 27.39 32.59
N ASP A 78 7.02 27.57 33.81
CA ASP A 78 6.30 28.78 34.23
C ASP A 78 7.23 29.98 34.46
N GLU A 79 8.49 29.74 34.83
CA GLU A 79 9.47 30.80 35.07
C GLU A 79 9.84 31.48 33.76
N ASN A 80 10.13 30.67 32.73
CA ASN A 80 10.52 31.15 31.40
C ASN A 80 9.32 31.32 30.45
N ARG A 81 8.13 30.87 30.85
CA ARG A 81 6.90 30.86 30.05
C ARG A 81 7.08 30.12 28.72
N VAL A 82 7.64 28.91 28.81
CA VAL A 82 7.90 28.04 27.66
C VAL A 82 7.09 26.76 27.78
N LYS A 83 6.32 26.44 26.73
CA LYS A 83 5.61 25.16 26.60
C LYS A 83 6.06 24.47 25.33
N GLU A 84 6.43 23.20 25.45
CA GLU A 84 6.76 22.33 24.31
C GLU A 84 5.73 21.20 24.24
N THR A 85 5.28 20.90 23.03
CA THR A 85 4.33 19.82 22.78
C THR A 85 4.81 18.94 21.62
N GLU A 86 4.41 17.67 21.66
CA GLU A 86 4.62 16.74 20.56
C GLU A 86 3.27 16.15 20.13
N ILE A 87 2.97 16.14 18.83
CA ILE A 87 1.85 15.37 18.29
C ILE A 87 2.21 13.89 18.42
N VAL A 88 1.50 13.12 19.25
CA VAL A 88 1.75 11.68 19.43
C VAL A 88 0.89 10.82 18.52
N GLU A 89 -0.27 11.32 18.09
CA GLU A 89 -1.20 10.61 17.20
C GLU A 89 -1.96 11.59 16.29
N GLY A 90 -2.40 11.11 15.11
CA GLY A 90 -3.25 11.88 14.21
C GLY A 90 -2.56 13.06 13.52
N GLY A 91 -3.35 14.00 13.04
CA GLY A 91 -2.88 15.20 12.33
C GLY A 91 -1.95 14.90 11.15
N TYR A 92 -0.82 15.59 11.06
CA TYR A 92 0.17 15.38 10.00
C TYR A 92 0.86 14.00 10.06
N LYS A 93 0.86 13.32 11.21
CA LYS A 93 1.35 11.93 11.31
C LYS A 93 0.41 10.95 10.58
N ALA A 94 -0.87 11.29 10.39
CA ALA A 94 -1.83 10.51 9.61
C ALA A 94 -1.84 10.86 8.11
N LEU A 95 -1.39 12.06 7.73
CA LEU A 95 -1.25 12.48 6.32
C LEU A 95 -0.17 11.70 5.54
N GLY A 96 0.73 10.95 6.21
CA GLY A 96 1.63 9.98 5.57
C GLY A 96 1.13 8.54 5.62
N ARG A 97 -0.14 8.33 5.98
CA ARG A 97 -0.75 7.01 6.17
C ARG A 97 -2.01 6.80 5.33
N ARG A 98 -2.40 7.78 4.51
CA ARG A 98 -3.52 7.58 3.60
C ARG A 98 -3.04 6.69 2.45
N LYS A 99 -3.70 5.55 2.34
CA LYS A 99 -3.39 4.55 1.34
C LYS A 99 -4.54 4.50 0.34
N MET A 100 -4.21 4.63 -0.93
CA MET A 100 -5.09 4.30 -2.02
C MET A 100 -5.00 2.79 -2.26
N ARG A 101 -6.16 2.15 -2.38
CA ARG A 101 -6.27 0.75 -2.79
C ARG A 101 -6.86 0.68 -4.17
N GLY A 102 -6.31 -0.18 -5.01
CA GLY A 102 -6.85 -0.45 -6.32
C GLY A 102 -6.89 -1.94 -6.63
N HIS A 103 -7.74 -2.27 -7.59
CA HIS A 103 -7.92 -3.62 -8.09
C HIS A 103 -7.99 -3.57 -9.61
N LEU A 104 -7.21 -4.43 -10.26
CA LEU A 104 -7.26 -4.66 -11.71
C LEU A 104 -7.55 -6.14 -11.94
N SER A 105 -8.36 -6.44 -12.95
CA SER A 105 -8.66 -7.82 -13.34
C SER A 105 -8.76 -7.91 -14.86
N GLN A 106 -8.22 -8.99 -15.42
CA GLN A 106 -8.27 -9.32 -16.83
C GLN A 106 -8.58 -10.81 -16.99
N ASP A 107 -9.56 -11.13 -17.83
CA ASP A 107 -9.95 -12.50 -18.17
C ASP A 107 -9.41 -12.85 -19.56
N THR A 108 -8.62 -13.92 -19.65
CA THR A 108 -8.08 -14.43 -20.91
C THR A 108 -8.65 -15.82 -21.17
N ALA A 109 -9.48 -15.95 -22.20
CA ALA A 109 -10.00 -17.24 -22.62
C ALA A 109 -8.91 -18.07 -23.33
N VAL A 110 -8.79 -19.34 -22.98
CA VAL A 110 -7.84 -20.27 -23.59
C VAL A 110 -8.55 -21.57 -23.98
N GLU A 111 -8.21 -22.12 -25.14
CA GLU A 111 -8.80 -23.36 -25.67
C GLU A 111 -8.08 -24.60 -25.13
N VAL A 112 -7.98 -24.66 -23.80
CA VAL A 112 -7.37 -25.76 -23.04
C VAL A 112 -8.22 -26.02 -21.78
N PRO A 113 -8.48 -27.28 -21.39
CA PRO A 113 -9.23 -27.59 -20.17
C PRO A 113 -8.61 -26.98 -18.91
N ALA A 114 -9.46 -26.56 -17.97
CA ALA A 114 -9.02 -25.89 -16.73
C ALA A 114 -8.02 -26.71 -15.90
N ALA A 115 -8.18 -28.03 -15.85
CA ALA A 115 -7.26 -28.92 -15.12
C ALA A 115 -5.85 -28.90 -15.72
N VAL A 116 -5.73 -28.92 -17.05
CA VAL A 116 -4.44 -28.91 -17.75
C VAL A 116 -3.72 -27.56 -17.57
N ILE A 117 -4.47 -26.46 -17.62
CA ILE A 117 -3.91 -25.14 -17.31
C ILE A 117 -3.45 -25.07 -15.85
N TRP A 118 -4.28 -25.57 -14.92
CA TRP A 118 -3.96 -25.52 -13.49
C TRP A 118 -2.71 -26.32 -13.13
N ASP A 119 -2.49 -27.49 -13.72
CA ASP A 119 -1.29 -28.30 -13.52
C ASP A 119 0.00 -27.52 -13.83
N VAL A 120 -0.05 -26.59 -14.77
CA VAL A 120 1.06 -25.68 -15.07
C VAL A 120 1.10 -24.51 -14.08
N TYR A 121 -0.04 -23.85 -13.86
CA TYR A 121 -0.12 -22.60 -13.10
C TYR A 121 0.18 -22.78 -11.61
N ARG A 122 -0.21 -23.91 -11.02
CA ARG A 122 -0.02 -24.19 -9.58
C ARG A 122 1.43 -24.38 -9.17
N GLY A 123 2.32 -24.70 -10.12
CA GLY A 123 3.70 -25.08 -9.82
C GLY A 123 4.77 -24.18 -10.44
N LEU A 124 6.00 -24.69 -10.45
CA LEU A 124 7.17 -24.03 -11.05
C LEU A 124 7.17 -24.07 -12.58
N GLN A 125 6.35 -24.93 -13.19
CA GLN A 125 6.30 -25.07 -14.64
C GLN A 125 5.88 -23.77 -15.34
N LEU A 126 5.00 -22.98 -14.72
CA LEU A 126 4.64 -21.66 -15.22
C LEU A 126 5.87 -20.74 -15.37
N GLY A 127 6.74 -20.71 -14.37
CA GLY A 127 7.95 -19.89 -14.39
C GLY A 127 8.92 -20.32 -15.48
N LYS A 128 9.08 -21.64 -15.68
CA LYS A 128 9.91 -22.19 -16.77
C LYS A 128 9.37 -21.81 -18.15
N LEU A 129 8.05 -21.94 -18.36
CA LEU A 129 7.44 -21.55 -19.63
C LEU A 129 7.51 -20.04 -19.86
N ALA A 130 7.40 -19.23 -18.81
CA ALA A 130 7.57 -17.78 -18.92
C ALA A 130 9.01 -17.43 -19.35
N ASP A 131 10.01 -18.07 -18.75
CA ASP A 131 11.43 -17.91 -19.13
C ASP A 131 11.70 -18.36 -20.58
N GLU A 132 11.22 -19.56 -20.94
CA GLU A 132 11.47 -20.18 -22.25
C GLU A 132 10.71 -19.51 -23.41
N LEU A 133 9.43 -19.15 -23.20
CA LEU A 133 8.55 -18.65 -24.27
C LEU A 133 8.45 -17.13 -24.31
N LEU A 134 8.74 -16.46 -23.18
CA LEU A 134 8.50 -15.03 -23.00
C LEU A 134 9.71 -14.31 -22.39
N GLY A 135 10.93 -14.85 -22.51
CA GLY A 135 12.15 -14.22 -22.00
C GLY A 135 12.35 -12.77 -22.49
N ASP A 136 11.95 -12.45 -23.72
CA ASP A 136 12.05 -11.08 -24.27
C ASP A 136 10.97 -10.12 -23.75
N VAL A 137 9.90 -10.63 -23.13
CA VAL A 137 8.74 -9.86 -22.68
C VAL A 137 8.68 -9.78 -21.16
N VAL A 138 8.73 -10.93 -20.48
CA VAL A 138 8.66 -11.08 -19.03
C VAL A 138 10.06 -11.02 -18.41
N GLY A 139 11.08 -11.48 -19.14
CA GLY A 139 12.44 -11.59 -18.64
C GLY A 139 12.73 -12.96 -18.04
N LYS A 140 13.88 -13.04 -17.37
CA LYS A 140 14.40 -14.28 -16.80
C LYS A 140 13.68 -14.64 -15.51
N VAL A 141 13.16 -15.87 -15.39
CA VAL A 141 12.47 -16.34 -14.19
C VAL A 141 13.31 -17.38 -13.44
N GLU A 142 13.61 -17.11 -12.18
CA GLU A 142 14.49 -17.93 -11.34
C GLU A 142 13.84 -18.24 -9.99
N VAL A 143 13.83 -19.50 -9.58
CA VAL A 143 13.42 -19.89 -8.23
C VAL A 143 14.58 -19.62 -7.27
N VAL A 144 14.38 -18.71 -6.33
CA VAL A 144 15.40 -18.37 -5.32
C VAL A 144 15.33 -19.32 -4.14
N GLN A 145 14.12 -19.69 -3.72
CA GLN A 145 13.86 -20.55 -2.58
C GLN A 145 12.51 -21.25 -2.75
N GLY A 146 12.42 -22.52 -2.36
CA GLY A 146 11.16 -23.28 -2.33
C GLY A 146 11.01 -24.26 -3.48
N ASP A 147 9.90 -24.98 -3.46
CA ASP A 147 9.59 -26.12 -4.34
C ASP A 147 8.44 -25.84 -5.33
N GLY A 148 7.90 -24.63 -5.30
CA GLY A 148 6.71 -24.23 -6.06
C GLY A 148 5.45 -24.09 -5.23
N GLY A 149 5.47 -24.55 -3.97
CA GLY A 149 4.39 -24.39 -3.00
C GLY A 149 4.33 -22.98 -2.37
N VAL A 150 3.41 -22.81 -1.41
CA VAL A 150 3.32 -21.60 -0.57
C VAL A 150 4.67 -21.34 0.12
N GLY A 151 5.11 -20.08 0.11
CA GLY A 151 6.40 -19.65 0.64
C GLY A 151 7.54 -19.66 -0.36
N THR A 152 7.36 -20.27 -1.54
CA THR A 152 8.34 -20.21 -2.64
C THR A 152 8.57 -18.77 -3.07
N ILE A 153 9.85 -18.41 -3.24
CA ILE A 153 10.30 -17.10 -3.72
C ILE A 153 10.83 -17.24 -5.14
N VAL A 154 10.25 -16.48 -6.04
CA VAL A 154 10.64 -16.39 -7.45
C VAL A 154 11.20 -14.99 -7.71
N LYS A 155 12.31 -14.92 -8.44
CA LYS A 155 12.87 -13.67 -8.96
C LYS A 155 12.59 -13.61 -10.45
N VAL A 156 12.04 -12.48 -10.89
CA VAL A 156 11.89 -12.13 -12.30
C VAL A 156 12.85 -10.99 -12.59
N THR A 157 13.79 -11.20 -13.52
CA THR A 157 14.73 -10.17 -13.98
C THR A 157 14.26 -9.68 -15.34
N PHE A 158 13.80 -8.43 -15.42
CA PHE A 158 13.16 -7.90 -16.62
C PHE A 158 14.16 -7.69 -17.77
N PRO A 159 13.71 -7.71 -19.03
CA PRO A 159 14.55 -7.41 -20.18
C PRO A 159 15.19 -6.02 -20.10
N PRO A 160 16.40 -5.82 -20.66
CA PRO A 160 16.99 -4.49 -20.76
C PRO A 160 16.07 -3.51 -21.49
N GLY A 161 15.91 -2.31 -20.94
CA GLY A 161 15.04 -1.28 -21.51
C GLY A 161 13.61 -1.26 -20.98
N THR A 162 13.21 -2.24 -20.15
CA THR A 162 11.96 -2.16 -19.40
C THR A 162 12.01 -0.99 -18.41
N PRO A 163 11.04 -0.04 -18.47
CA PRO A 163 11.00 1.08 -17.54
C PRO A 163 10.85 0.62 -16.08
N GLY A 164 11.59 1.26 -15.18
CA GLY A 164 11.53 0.98 -13.73
C GLY A 164 12.63 0.04 -13.23
N PRO A 165 12.45 -0.56 -12.04
CA PRO A 165 13.43 -1.47 -11.44
C PRO A 165 13.67 -2.68 -12.34
N GLY A 166 14.92 -3.10 -12.51
CA GLY A 166 15.29 -4.18 -13.43
C GLY A 166 14.92 -5.59 -12.99
N TYR A 167 14.32 -5.76 -11.80
CA TYR A 167 13.85 -7.06 -11.32
C TYR A 167 12.73 -6.89 -10.28
N MET A 168 12.05 -7.99 -9.98
CA MET A 168 11.19 -8.15 -8.82
C MET A 168 11.37 -9.52 -8.19
N LYS A 169 11.14 -9.63 -6.88
CA LYS A 169 10.95 -10.91 -6.20
C LYS A 169 9.54 -11.00 -5.66
N GLU A 170 8.97 -12.18 -5.79
CA GLU A 170 7.62 -12.48 -5.38
C GLU A 170 7.62 -13.72 -4.50
N ARG A 171 6.74 -13.73 -3.51
CA ARG A 171 6.49 -14.90 -2.68
C ARG A 171 5.10 -15.44 -2.95
N ILE A 172 4.99 -16.74 -3.20
CA ILE A 172 3.69 -17.42 -3.30
C ILE A 172 3.04 -17.43 -1.90
N THR A 173 1.86 -16.84 -1.79
CA THR A 173 1.11 -16.73 -0.52
C THR A 173 -0.04 -17.72 -0.44
N ILE A 174 -0.65 -18.07 -1.58
CA ILE A 174 -1.78 -19.00 -1.65
C ILE A 174 -1.62 -19.92 -2.86
N ILE A 175 -1.91 -21.21 -2.65
CA ILE A 175 -2.24 -22.18 -3.68
C ILE A 175 -3.48 -22.90 -3.18
N ASP A 176 -4.59 -22.74 -3.90
CA ASP A 176 -5.86 -23.38 -3.60
C ASP A 176 -6.25 -24.23 -4.80
N ASP A 177 -6.17 -25.55 -4.63
CA ASP A 177 -6.49 -26.53 -5.67
C ASP A 177 -8.00 -26.70 -5.88
N GLU A 178 -8.84 -26.38 -4.90
CA GLU A 178 -10.30 -26.52 -5.00
C GLU A 178 -10.87 -25.46 -5.95
N ILE A 179 -10.40 -24.22 -5.83
CA ILE A 179 -10.84 -23.10 -6.68
C ILE A 179 -9.81 -22.70 -7.74
N ARG A 180 -8.72 -23.48 -7.89
CA ARG A 180 -7.61 -23.28 -8.84
C ARG A 180 -7.06 -21.85 -8.81
N LEU A 181 -6.75 -21.38 -7.60
CA LEU A 181 -6.25 -20.03 -7.33
C LEU A 181 -4.80 -20.08 -6.85
N LYS A 182 -3.95 -19.30 -7.51
CA LYS A 182 -2.60 -18.99 -7.05
C LYS A 182 -2.49 -17.51 -6.73
N GLU A 183 -1.90 -17.19 -5.59
CA GLU A 183 -1.60 -15.82 -5.18
C GLU A 183 -0.11 -15.67 -4.90
N ALA A 184 0.47 -14.56 -5.36
CA ALA A 184 1.82 -14.16 -5.03
C ALA A 184 1.89 -12.67 -4.72
N GLU A 185 2.76 -12.29 -3.80
CA GLU A 185 2.99 -10.88 -3.42
C GLU A 185 4.42 -10.47 -3.72
N THR A 186 4.59 -9.27 -4.28
CA THR A 186 5.91 -8.67 -4.50
C THR A 186 6.53 -8.27 -3.15
N ILE A 187 7.69 -8.84 -2.85
CA ILE A 187 8.40 -8.64 -1.58
C ILE A 187 9.63 -7.73 -1.72
N GLU A 188 10.19 -7.57 -2.91
CA GLU A 188 11.41 -6.80 -3.19
C GLU A 188 11.44 -6.40 -4.68
N GLY A 189 11.95 -5.22 -5.02
CA GLY A 189 12.04 -4.76 -6.41
C GLY A 189 10.68 -4.41 -7.03
N GLY A 190 10.67 -4.20 -8.35
CA GLY A 190 9.47 -3.92 -9.13
C GLY A 190 8.57 -2.84 -8.52
N PHE A 191 7.29 -3.18 -8.31
CA PHE A 191 6.31 -2.23 -7.80
C PHE A 191 6.63 -1.72 -6.39
N LYS A 192 7.33 -2.50 -5.56
CA LYS A 192 7.77 -2.05 -4.23
C LYS A 192 8.75 -0.87 -4.30
N ASP A 193 9.70 -0.93 -5.21
CA ASP A 193 10.74 0.10 -5.34
C ASP A 193 10.20 1.41 -5.97
N VAL A 194 9.02 1.37 -6.60
CA VAL A 194 8.33 2.57 -7.13
C VAL A 194 7.21 3.08 -6.23
N GLY A 195 7.09 2.56 -5.00
CA GLY A 195 6.25 3.13 -3.94
C GLY A 195 4.98 2.37 -3.59
N PHE A 196 4.74 1.19 -4.17
CA PHE A 196 3.62 0.33 -3.75
C PHE A 196 3.97 -0.40 -2.44
N ASP A 197 3.11 -0.27 -1.43
CA ASP A 197 3.26 -1.00 -0.17
C ASP A 197 2.86 -2.47 -0.35
N VAL A 198 1.77 -2.69 -1.09
CA VAL A 198 1.25 -3.99 -1.47
C VAL A 198 1.12 -4.04 -2.99
N TYR A 199 1.64 -5.12 -3.57
CA TYR A 199 1.37 -5.49 -4.94
C TYR A 199 1.19 -7.01 -4.99
N ARG A 200 -0.06 -7.44 -5.14
CA ARG A 200 -0.47 -8.84 -4.98
C ARG A 200 -1.15 -9.31 -6.23
N MET A 201 -0.55 -10.29 -6.87
CA MET A 201 -1.06 -10.92 -8.07
C MET A 201 -1.87 -12.16 -7.72
N ARG A 202 -2.96 -12.37 -8.45
CA ARG A 202 -3.82 -13.56 -8.36
C ARG A 202 -4.04 -14.12 -9.75
N LEU A 203 -3.82 -15.41 -9.90
CA LEU A 203 -4.07 -16.18 -11.11
C LEU A 203 -5.09 -17.25 -10.77
N GLN A 204 -6.32 -17.10 -11.27
CA GLN A 204 -7.41 -18.04 -11.05
C GLN A 204 -7.83 -18.71 -12.36
N ILE A 205 -7.96 -20.04 -12.34
CA ILE A 205 -8.37 -20.80 -13.52
C ILE A 205 -9.84 -21.19 -13.39
N LEU A 206 -10.67 -20.61 -14.26
CA LEU A 206 -12.11 -20.85 -14.29
C LEU A 206 -12.44 -21.83 -15.43
N GLU A 207 -13.30 -22.78 -15.14
CA GLU A 207 -13.83 -23.68 -16.16
C GLU A 207 -14.82 -22.91 -17.04
N LYS A 208 -14.71 -23.09 -18.36
CA LYS A 208 -15.67 -22.54 -19.33
C LYS A 208 -16.49 -23.67 -19.94
N ASP A 209 -15.81 -24.70 -20.44
CA ASP A 209 -16.38 -25.97 -20.89
C ASP A 209 -15.32 -27.08 -20.81
N ALA A 210 -15.65 -28.28 -21.30
CA ALA A 210 -14.77 -29.45 -21.21
C ALA A 210 -13.42 -29.27 -21.93
N GLU A 211 -13.34 -28.41 -22.95
CA GLU A 211 -12.15 -28.24 -23.80
C GLU A 211 -11.51 -26.85 -23.64
N SER A 212 -12.11 -25.95 -22.85
CA SER A 212 -11.63 -24.56 -22.70
C SER A 212 -11.82 -24.00 -21.29
N SER A 213 -11.02 -22.98 -20.97
CA SER A 213 -11.01 -22.32 -19.67
C SER A 213 -10.76 -20.83 -19.79
N ILE A 214 -10.88 -20.11 -18.67
CA ILE A 214 -10.55 -18.70 -18.54
C ILE A 214 -9.46 -18.56 -17.48
N VAL A 215 -8.36 -17.91 -17.85
CA VAL A 215 -7.33 -17.47 -16.91
C VAL A 215 -7.68 -16.06 -16.46
N ARG A 216 -8.16 -15.92 -15.22
CA ARG A 216 -8.38 -14.63 -14.59
C ARG A 216 -7.10 -14.18 -13.89
N SER A 217 -6.51 -13.11 -14.40
CA SER A 217 -5.35 -12.47 -13.80
C SER A 217 -5.78 -11.18 -13.13
N SER A 218 -5.49 -11.02 -11.84
CA SER A 218 -5.82 -9.80 -11.11
C SER A 218 -4.67 -9.31 -10.24
N VAL A 219 -4.69 -8.02 -9.95
CA VAL A 219 -3.73 -7.34 -9.10
C VAL A 219 -4.51 -6.53 -8.07
N ASP A 220 -4.29 -6.83 -6.79
CA ASP A 220 -4.65 -5.95 -5.68
C ASP A 220 -3.42 -5.15 -5.28
N TYR A 221 -3.56 -3.84 -5.14
CA TYR A 221 -2.44 -2.98 -4.76
C TYR A 221 -2.81 -1.94 -3.72
N GLU A 222 -1.81 -1.52 -2.95
CA GLU A 222 -1.88 -0.44 -1.98
C GLU A 222 -0.70 0.52 -2.21
N ILE A 223 -0.97 1.82 -2.30
CA ILE A 223 0.02 2.86 -2.55
C ILE A 223 -0.33 4.11 -1.73
N ASP A 224 0.67 4.90 -1.33
CA ASP A 224 0.46 6.20 -0.71
C ASP A 224 -0.36 7.12 -1.63
N ASP A 225 -1.38 7.81 -1.10
CA ASP A 225 -2.26 8.67 -1.91
C ASP A 225 -1.50 9.83 -2.58
N LYS A 226 -0.35 10.24 -2.02
CA LYS A 226 0.54 11.24 -2.65
C LYS A 226 1.23 10.73 -3.91
N LEU A 227 1.27 9.43 -4.11
CA LEU A 227 1.83 8.76 -5.28
C LEU A 227 0.74 8.27 -6.24
N GLN A 228 -0.47 8.84 -6.17
CA GLN A 228 -1.61 8.45 -7.03
C GLN A 228 -1.26 8.38 -8.52
N GLU A 229 -0.42 9.29 -9.02
CA GLU A 229 0.01 9.28 -10.44
C GLU A 229 0.74 7.98 -10.81
N LEU A 230 1.46 7.37 -9.86
CA LEU A 230 2.15 6.09 -10.06
C LEU A 230 1.20 4.88 -10.02
N ALA A 231 -0.01 5.03 -9.47
CA ALA A 231 -1.02 3.97 -9.47
C ALA A 231 -1.39 3.53 -10.90
N SER A 232 -1.26 4.43 -11.89
CA SER A 232 -1.45 4.14 -13.31
C SER A 232 -0.47 3.11 -13.89
N GLN A 233 0.65 2.84 -13.19
CA GLN A 233 1.62 1.82 -13.60
C GLN A 233 1.19 0.40 -13.26
N ALA A 234 0.23 0.22 -12.34
CA ALA A 234 -0.32 -1.10 -12.05
C ALA A 234 -0.95 -1.67 -13.34
N THR A 235 -0.68 -2.93 -13.64
CA THR A 235 -1.07 -3.53 -14.92
C THR A 235 -1.22 -5.03 -14.81
N THR A 236 -2.14 -5.59 -15.60
CA THR A 236 -2.33 -7.03 -15.79
C THR A 236 -1.75 -7.53 -17.12
N LYS A 237 -1.20 -6.63 -17.94
CA LYS A 237 -0.84 -6.93 -19.34
C LYS A 237 0.18 -8.07 -19.50
N PRO A 238 1.26 -8.15 -18.69
CA PRO A 238 2.20 -9.27 -18.79
C PRO A 238 1.53 -10.63 -18.53
N MET A 239 0.57 -10.69 -17.60
CA MET A 239 -0.14 -11.93 -17.26
C MET A 239 -1.15 -12.33 -18.33
N GLU A 240 -1.79 -11.36 -18.99
CA GLU A 240 -2.62 -11.61 -20.17
C GLU A 240 -1.81 -12.28 -21.29
N ILE A 241 -0.65 -11.71 -21.63
CA ILE A 241 0.25 -12.26 -22.66
C ILE A 241 0.74 -13.66 -22.27
N LEU A 242 1.12 -13.85 -20.99
CA LEU A 242 1.53 -15.15 -20.46
C LEU A 242 0.41 -16.19 -20.61
N ALA A 243 -0.83 -15.83 -20.30
CA ALA A 243 -1.99 -16.70 -20.45
C ALA A 243 -2.24 -17.11 -21.90
N GLU A 244 -2.17 -16.17 -22.84
CA GLU A 244 -2.33 -16.47 -24.27
C GLU A 244 -1.25 -17.42 -24.79
N VAL A 245 0.02 -17.14 -24.48
CA VAL A 245 1.16 -17.92 -24.97
C VAL A 245 1.19 -19.31 -24.37
N VAL A 246 1.00 -19.44 -23.05
CA VAL A 246 0.94 -20.75 -22.38
C VAL A 246 -0.27 -21.55 -22.86
N GLY A 247 -1.43 -20.91 -23.01
CA GLY A 247 -2.64 -21.55 -23.53
C GLY A 247 -2.41 -22.12 -24.93
N LYS A 248 -1.82 -21.34 -25.84
CA LYS A 248 -1.47 -21.79 -27.19
C LYS A 248 -0.49 -22.95 -27.18
N TYR A 249 0.59 -22.84 -26.39
CA TYR A 249 1.60 -23.90 -26.26
C TYR A 249 0.98 -25.23 -25.80
N LEU A 250 0.12 -25.20 -24.78
CA LEU A 250 -0.53 -26.40 -24.26
C LEU A 250 -1.53 -26.99 -25.25
N LYS A 251 -2.28 -26.16 -25.99
CA LYS A 251 -3.19 -26.62 -27.04
C LYS A 251 -2.43 -27.39 -28.13
N GLU A 252 -1.31 -26.85 -28.60
CA GLU A 252 -0.47 -27.51 -29.61
C GLU A 252 0.08 -28.85 -29.10
N LYS A 253 0.51 -28.90 -27.83
CA LYS A 253 1.01 -30.12 -27.18
C LYS A 253 -0.08 -31.20 -27.02
N LEU A 254 -1.32 -30.81 -26.70
CA LEU A 254 -2.44 -31.73 -26.61
C LEU A 254 -2.79 -32.34 -27.97
N ASN A 255 -2.73 -31.54 -29.04
CA ASN A 255 -3.02 -32.00 -30.39
C ASN A 255 -1.93 -32.93 -30.96
N SER A 256 -0.67 -32.78 -30.55
CA SER A 256 0.43 -33.66 -30.98
C SER A 256 0.49 -34.99 -30.23
N THR A 257 -0.28 -35.14 -29.16
CA THR A 257 -0.35 -36.37 -28.34
C THR A 257 -1.59 -37.23 -28.68
N LYS A 258 -2.50 -36.73 -29.52
CA LYS A 258 -3.64 -37.47 -30.09
C LYS A 258 -3.23 -38.17 -31.38
#